data_AF-A0A930QP11-F1
#
_entry.id   AF-A0A930QP11-F1
#
_cell.length_a   1.000
_cell.length_b   1.000
_cell.length_c   1.000
_cell.angle_alpha   90.00
_cell.angle_beta   90.00
_cell.angle_gamma   90.00
#
_symmetry.space_group_name_H-M   'P 1'
#
loop_
_entity.id
_entity.type
_entity.pdbx_description
1 polymer ?
#
loop_
_entity_poly.entity_id
_entity_poly.type
_entity_poly.pdbx_seq_one_letter_code
_entity_poly.pdbx_strand_id
1 'polypeptide(L)'
;MQQEEAVMLESYLDNVRENAPLVHNITNYVTANDVANAILAVGASPIMADEPEEVADITRICDGLNINIGTLHKQSIRAMHLAGKRAMELGHAMLLDPVGAGASKLRTETAAALMEELHFTAIRGNISEIKALCLGSTTTKGVDADAADAVTEANLADMIEFAKSCAQSCGSVIAITGAIDLVADADACYVVRNGRKEMS
;
A
#
# COMPACT_ATOMS: atom_id res chain seq x y z
N MET A 1 12.83 29.01 17.38
CA MET A 1 13.36 27.64 17.35
C MET A 1 12.24 26.73 17.82
N GLN A 2 11.39 26.29 16.89
CA GLN A 2 10.38 25.28 17.19
C GLN A 2 11.12 23.95 17.29
N GLN A 3 10.96 23.31 18.42
CA GLN A 3 11.46 21.97 18.69
C GLN A 3 10.55 21.05 17.86
N GLU A 4 11.07 20.51 16.75
CA GLU A 4 10.40 19.43 16.02
C GLU A 4 10.20 18.28 17.02
N GLU A 5 8.96 18.11 17.46
CA GLU A 5 8.56 16.97 18.27
C GLU A 5 8.75 15.74 17.37
N ALA A 6 9.85 15.02 17.57
CA ALA A 6 10.06 13.73 16.94
C ALA A 6 8.94 12.82 17.44
N VAL A 7 7.85 12.69 16.66
CA VAL A 7 6.78 11.76 17.00
C VAL A 7 7.36 10.37 16.91
N MET A 8 7.46 9.71 18.06
CA MET A 8 8.13 8.43 18.19
C MET A 8 7.23 7.31 17.63
N LEU A 9 7.81 6.37 16.87
CA LEU A 9 7.08 5.19 16.37
C LEU A 9 6.30 4.47 17.48
N GLU A 10 6.84 4.47 18.70
CA GLU A 10 6.20 3.93 19.91
C GLU A 10 4.81 4.51 20.16
N SER A 11 4.62 5.84 20.08
CA SER A 11 3.31 6.46 20.35
C SER A 11 2.26 6.08 19.30
N TYR A 12 2.67 5.85 18.05
CA TYR A 12 1.75 5.35 17.02
C TYR A 12 1.35 3.89 17.26
N LEU A 13 2.28 3.04 17.69
CA LEU A 13 1.98 1.65 18.05
C LEU A 13 1.06 1.57 19.27
N ASP A 14 1.27 2.43 20.27
CA ASP A 14 0.40 2.51 21.44
C ASP A 14 -1.00 2.97 21.06
N ASN A 15 -1.11 3.98 20.19
CA ASN A 15 -2.40 4.42 19.66
C ASN A 15 -3.15 3.29 18.92
N VAL A 16 -2.45 2.42 18.18
CA VAL A 16 -3.07 1.24 17.54
C VAL A 16 -3.59 0.27 18.59
N ARG A 17 -2.81 -0.02 19.64
CA ARG A 17 -3.22 -0.94 20.72
C ARG A 17 -4.37 -0.41 21.56
N GLU A 18 -4.40 0.91 21.80
CA GLU A 18 -5.44 1.57 22.58
C GLU A 18 -6.78 1.61 21.85
N ASN A 19 -6.76 1.91 20.54
CA ASN A 19 -7.99 2.03 19.75
C ASN A 19 -8.44 0.70 19.13
N ALA A 20 -7.51 -0.26 18.97
CA ALA A 20 -7.74 -1.57 18.38
C ALA A 20 -8.57 -1.54 17.07
N PRO A 21 -8.13 -0.76 16.05
CA PRO A 21 -8.96 -0.45 14.88
C PRO A 21 -9.36 -1.72 14.13
N LEU A 22 -10.59 -1.74 13.62
CA LEU A 22 -11.09 -2.79 12.74
C LEU A 22 -10.66 -2.49 11.30
N VAL A 23 -9.79 -3.32 10.74
CA VAL A 23 -9.24 -3.14 9.39
C VAL A 23 -9.88 -4.14 8.42
N HIS A 24 -10.58 -3.63 7.41
CA HIS A 24 -11.09 -4.43 6.31
C HIS A 24 -9.96 -4.80 5.35
N ASN A 25 -9.74 -6.09 5.10
CA ASN A 25 -8.70 -6.60 4.23
C ASN A 25 -9.31 -7.35 3.04
N ILE A 26 -9.16 -6.77 1.85
CA ILE A 26 -9.37 -7.47 0.57
C ILE A 26 -7.98 -7.81 0.03
N THR A 27 -7.46 -8.97 0.43
CA THR A 27 -6.09 -9.39 0.15
C THR A 27 -6.02 -10.70 -0.62
N ASN A 28 -4.81 -11.10 -1.01
CA ASN A 28 -4.58 -12.36 -1.69
C ASN A 28 -4.72 -13.56 -0.73
N TYR A 29 -5.22 -14.68 -1.24
CA TYR A 29 -5.46 -15.88 -0.42
C TYR A 29 -4.17 -16.53 0.12
N VAL A 30 -3.01 -16.23 -0.48
CA VAL A 30 -1.71 -16.78 -0.08
C VAL A 30 -1.29 -16.22 1.27
N THR A 31 -1.58 -14.95 1.53
CA THR A 31 -1.12 -14.22 2.72
C THR A 31 -2.23 -13.86 3.69
N ALA A 32 -3.49 -14.19 3.39
CA ALA A 32 -4.65 -13.78 4.20
C ALA A 32 -4.51 -14.15 5.69
N ASN A 33 -4.00 -15.36 5.99
CA ASN A 33 -3.76 -15.78 7.37
C ASN A 33 -2.64 -14.97 8.06
N ASP A 34 -1.54 -14.74 7.36
CA ASP A 34 -0.40 -13.99 7.91
C ASP A 34 -0.75 -12.52 8.13
N VAL A 35 -1.50 -11.91 7.21
CA VAL A 35 -2.05 -10.55 7.36
C VAL A 35 -2.95 -10.48 8.60
N ALA A 36 -3.83 -11.46 8.81
CA ALA A 36 -4.67 -11.54 10.01
C ALA A 36 -3.82 -11.54 11.28
N ASN A 37 -2.84 -12.44 11.34
CA ASN A 37 -2.01 -12.63 12.52
C ASN A 37 -1.10 -11.42 12.78
N ALA A 38 -0.59 -10.76 11.73
CA ALA A 38 0.21 -9.55 11.86
C ALA A 38 -0.62 -8.39 12.43
N ILE A 39 -1.86 -8.19 11.95
CA ILE A 39 -2.77 -7.16 12.45
C ILE A 39 -3.14 -7.42 13.92
N LEU A 40 -3.44 -8.67 14.27
CA LEU A 40 -3.70 -9.08 15.66
C LEU A 40 -2.47 -8.84 16.56
N ALA A 41 -1.27 -9.18 16.08
CA ALA A 41 -0.04 -9.05 16.84
C ALA A 41 0.30 -7.58 17.18
N VAL A 42 -0.12 -6.62 16.35
CA VAL A 42 0.07 -5.18 16.63
C VAL A 42 -1.08 -4.58 17.47
N GLY A 43 -2.09 -5.38 17.83
CA GLY A 43 -3.20 -4.96 18.70
C GLY A 43 -4.43 -4.43 17.97
N ALA A 44 -4.51 -4.58 16.65
CA ALA A 44 -5.67 -4.22 15.84
C ALA A 44 -6.57 -5.44 15.56
N SER A 45 -7.74 -5.21 14.98
CA SER A 45 -8.71 -6.25 14.64
C SER A 45 -8.81 -6.41 13.12
N PRO A 46 -8.48 -7.58 12.54
CA PRO A 46 -8.66 -7.79 11.11
C PRO A 46 -10.06 -8.34 10.79
N ILE A 47 -10.61 -7.96 9.63
CA ILE A 47 -11.73 -8.64 9.00
C ILE A 47 -11.44 -8.84 7.50
N MET A 48 -11.79 -10.02 6.99
CA MET A 48 -11.56 -10.41 5.60
C MET A 48 -12.91 -10.68 4.96
N ALA A 49 -13.28 -9.87 3.97
CA ALA A 49 -14.49 -10.06 3.19
C ALA A 49 -14.22 -9.57 1.76
N ASP A 50 -14.45 -10.40 0.76
CA ASP A 50 -14.20 -10.07 -0.64
C ASP A 50 -15.39 -10.42 -1.55
N GLU A 51 -16.54 -10.70 -0.96
CA GLU A 51 -17.79 -10.93 -1.68
C GLU A 51 -18.49 -9.59 -1.99
N PRO A 52 -18.68 -9.23 -3.29
CA PRO A 52 -19.34 -7.99 -3.70
C PRO A 52 -20.66 -7.66 -3.01
N GLU A 53 -21.41 -8.66 -2.56
CA GLU A 53 -22.72 -8.47 -1.91
C GLU A 53 -22.62 -7.98 -0.45
N GLU A 54 -21.51 -8.19 0.25
CA GLU A 54 -21.35 -7.81 1.67
C GLU A 54 -20.28 -6.75 1.92
N VAL A 55 -19.33 -6.56 0.99
CA VAL A 55 -18.13 -5.74 1.23
C VAL A 55 -18.43 -4.28 1.62
N ALA A 56 -19.53 -3.71 1.14
CA ALA A 56 -19.95 -2.37 1.54
C ALA A 56 -20.44 -2.30 3.00
N ASP A 57 -21.15 -3.34 3.46
CA ASP A 57 -21.61 -3.45 4.84
C ASP A 57 -20.43 -3.70 5.80
N ILE A 58 -19.48 -4.55 5.40
CA ILE A 58 -18.25 -4.80 6.15
C ILE A 58 -17.40 -3.53 6.22
N THR A 59 -17.16 -2.87 5.09
CA THR A 59 -16.39 -1.62 5.07
C THR A 59 -17.00 -0.56 5.98
N ARG A 60 -18.34 -0.47 6.04
CA ARG A 60 -19.04 0.52 6.88
C ARG A 60 -18.72 0.43 8.37
N ILE A 61 -18.45 -0.76 8.88
CA ILE A 61 -18.18 -0.97 10.31
C ILE A 61 -16.68 -0.91 10.66
N CYS A 62 -15.81 -0.78 9.65
CA CYS A 62 -14.37 -0.76 9.82
C CYS A 62 -13.83 0.68 9.96
N ASP A 63 -12.59 0.80 10.41
CA ASP A 63 -11.87 2.08 10.55
C ASP A 63 -10.93 2.36 9.36
N GLY A 64 -10.66 1.34 8.54
CA GLY A 64 -9.78 1.43 7.39
C GLY A 64 -9.94 0.26 6.41
N LEU A 65 -9.39 0.41 5.21
CA LEU A 65 -9.44 -0.56 4.13
C LEU A 65 -8.05 -0.82 3.53
N ASN A 66 -7.68 -2.09 3.47
CA ASN A 66 -6.48 -2.59 2.79
C ASN A 66 -6.88 -3.38 1.53
N ILE A 67 -6.41 -2.94 0.37
CA ILE A 67 -6.60 -3.61 -0.92
C ILE A 67 -5.25 -4.13 -1.42
N ASN A 68 -5.14 -5.44 -1.59
CA ASN A 68 -3.97 -6.10 -2.18
C ASN A 68 -4.39 -6.94 -3.39
N ILE A 69 -3.68 -6.77 -4.52
CA ILE A 69 -4.04 -7.37 -5.81
C ILE A 69 -3.22 -8.63 -6.18
N GLY A 70 -2.60 -9.31 -5.21
CA GLY A 70 -1.69 -10.42 -5.47
C GLY A 70 -2.31 -11.61 -6.19
N THR A 71 -3.56 -11.97 -5.86
CA THR A 71 -4.31 -13.09 -6.48
C THR A 71 -5.69 -12.65 -6.96
N LEU A 72 -5.73 -11.73 -7.93
CA LEU A 72 -6.98 -11.20 -8.49
C LEU A 72 -7.86 -12.27 -9.14
N HIS A 73 -9.16 -12.11 -8.95
CA HIS A 73 -10.21 -12.69 -9.78
C HIS A 73 -11.32 -11.66 -10.01
N LYS A 74 -12.24 -11.95 -10.94
CA LYS A 74 -13.26 -10.96 -11.36
C LYS A 74 -14.13 -10.48 -10.19
N GLN A 75 -14.49 -11.36 -9.27
CA GLN A 75 -15.28 -11.00 -8.10
C GLN A 75 -14.48 -10.10 -7.14
N SER A 76 -13.21 -10.42 -6.86
CA SER A 76 -12.38 -9.59 -5.96
C SER A 76 -12.19 -8.19 -6.53
N ILE A 77 -11.97 -8.05 -7.84
CA ILE A 77 -11.87 -6.72 -8.49
C ILE A 77 -13.15 -5.91 -8.24
N ARG A 78 -14.32 -6.51 -8.49
CA ARG A 78 -15.61 -5.84 -8.23
C ARG A 78 -15.76 -5.45 -6.75
N ALA A 79 -15.38 -6.35 -5.84
CA ALA A 79 -15.41 -6.08 -4.40
C ALA A 79 -14.49 -4.91 -4.01
N MET A 80 -13.27 -4.85 -4.55
CA MET A 80 -12.32 -3.76 -4.29
C MET A 80 -12.89 -2.40 -4.67
N HIS A 81 -13.53 -2.27 -5.84
CA HIS A 81 -14.18 -1.02 -6.25
C HIS A 81 -15.37 -0.65 -5.35
N LEU A 82 -16.18 -1.61 -4.93
CA LEU A 82 -17.34 -1.36 -4.06
C LEU A 82 -16.90 -0.95 -2.65
N ALA A 83 -15.96 -1.68 -2.07
CA ALA A 83 -15.37 -1.36 -0.76
C ALA A 83 -14.65 -0.02 -0.79
N GLY A 84 -13.85 0.24 -1.83
CA GLY A 84 -13.13 1.50 -2.01
C GLY A 84 -14.06 2.71 -2.09
N LYS A 85 -15.13 2.64 -2.92
CA LYS A 85 -16.14 3.71 -3.00
C LYS A 85 -16.79 3.94 -1.63
N ARG A 86 -17.13 2.86 -0.93
CA ARG A 86 -17.73 2.96 0.39
C ARG A 86 -16.78 3.57 1.43
N ALA A 87 -15.51 3.20 1.40
CA ALA A 87 -14.48 3.77 2.27
C ALA A 87 -14.27 5.27 2.01
N MET A 88 -14.28 5.71 0.75
CA MET A 88 -14.22 7.14 0.40
C MET A 88 -15.41 7.93 0.94
N GLU A 89 -16.64 7.41 0.79
CA GLU A 89 -17.86 8.05 1.32
C GLU A 89 -17.79 8.25 2.84
N LEU A 90 -17.09 7.36 3.54
CA LEU A 90 -16.95 7.37 5.00
C LEU A 90 -15.68 8.09 5.49
N GLY A 91 -14.79 8.50 4.57
CA GLY A 91 -13.51 9.10 4.92
C GLY A 91 -12.52 8.13 5.58
N HIS A 92 -12.64 6.83 5.32
CA HIS A 92 -11.71 5.83 5.85
C HIS A 92 -10.34 5.92 5.18
N ALA A 93 -9.29 5.65 5.96
CA ALA A 93 -7.95 5.49 5.40
C ALA A 93 -7.90 4.25 4.50
N MET A 94 -7.29 4.39 3.32
CA MET A 94 -7.17 3.32 2.34
C MET A 94 -5.71 3.06 1.95
N LEU A 95 -5.32 1.79 1.96
CA LEU A 95 -4.02 1.30 1.49
C LEU A 95 -4.19 0.48 0.20
N LEU A 96 -3.38 0.79 -0.81
CA LEU A 96 -3.20 -0.06 -1.99
C LEU A 96 -1.84 -0.77 -1.94
N ASP A 97 -1.87 -2.09 -2.10
CA ASP A 97 -0.71 -2.93 -2.36
C ASP A 97 -0.83 -3.53 -3.79
N PRO A 98 -0.17 -2.93 -4.79
CA PRO A 98 -0.35 -3.22 -6.21
C PRO A 98 0.48 -4.43 -6.66
N VAL A 99 0.54 -5.49 -5.85
CA VAL A 99 1.37 -6.69 -6.06
C VAL A 99 1.33 -7.18 -7.52
N GLY A 100 2.49 -7.17 -8.17
CA GLY A 100 2.66 -7.62 -9.55
C GLY A 100 2.10 -6.67 -10.60
N ALA A 101 1.81 -5.41 -10.28
CA ALA A 101 1.68 -4.35 -11.28
C ALA A 101 2.95 -4.30 -12.15
N GLY A 102 2.77 -4.15 -13.46
CA GLY A 102 3.84 -4.30 -14.45
C GLY A 102 4.11 -5.75 -14.87
N ALA A 103 3.70 -6.75 -14.08
CA ALA A 103 3.97 -8.15 -14.41
C ALA A 103 2.94 -8.78 -15.35
N SER A 104 1.69 -8.36 -15.28
CA SER A 104 0.64 -8.79 -16.19
C SER A 104 -0.31 -7.65 -16.50
N LYS A 105 -0.88 -7.67 -17.71
CA LYS A 105 -1.85 -6.67 -18.16
C LYS A 105 -3.01 -6.50 -17.17
N LEU A 106 -3.57 -7.61 -16.69
CA LEU A 106 -4.69 -7.59 -15.74
C LEU A 106 -4.34 -6.86 -14.44
N ARG A 107 -3.18 -7.14 -13.85
CA ARG A 107 -2.75 -6.50 -12.59
C ARG A 107 -2.51 -5.00 -12.78
N THR A 108 -1.79 -4.63 -13.83
CA THR A 108 -1.52 -3.22 -14.14
C THR A 108 -2.80 -2.43 -14.41
N GLU A 109 -3.71 -2.97 -15.24
CA GLU A 109 -4.97 -2.31 -15.56
C GLU A 109 -5.89 -2.20 -14.34
N THR A 110 -5.92 -3.24 -13.49
CA THR A 110 -6.71 -3.20 -12.25
C THR A 110 -6.19 -2.14 -11.29
N ALA A 111 -4.87 -2.10 -11.08
CA ALA A 111 -4.27 -1.12 -10.19
C ALA A 111 -4.48 0.32 -10.69
N ALA A 112 -4.33 0.55 -11.99
CA ALA A 112 -4.62 1.84 -12.62
C ALA A 112 -6.09 2.23 -12.48
N ALA A 113 -7.03 1.32 -12.74
CA ALA A 113 -8.47 1.58 -12.60
C ALA A 113 -8.87 1.89 -11.14
N LEU A 114 -8.28 1.19 -10.17
CA LEU A 114 -8.48 1.51 -8.75
C LEU A 114 -7.97 2.91 -8.42
N MET A 115 -6.79 3.30 -8.91
CA MET A 115 -6.25 4.65 -8.68
C MET A 115 -7.00 5.77 -9.42
N GLU A 116 -7.61 5.46 -10.55
CA GLU A 116 -8.44 6.43 -11.30
C GLU A 116 -9.77 6.68 -10.59
N GLU A 117 -10.39 5.63 -10.06
CA GLU A 117 -11.71 5.72 -9.41
C GLU A 117 -11.66 6.04 -7.91
N LEU A 118 -10.54 5.75 -7.24
CA LEU A 118 -10.41 5.82 -5.79
C LEU A 118 -9.21 6.68 -5.35
N HIS A 119 -9.36 7.33 -4.20
CA HIS A 119 -8.27 8.10 -3.59
C HIS A 119 -7.65 7.33 -2.41
N PHE A 120 -6.48 6.73 -2.63
CA PHE A 120 -5.74 6.01 -1.58
C PHE A 120 -4.97 6.97 -0.68
N THR A 121 -5.01 6.72 0.63
CA THR A 121 -4.21 7.45 1.60
C THR A 121 -2.73 7.09 1.46
N ALA A 122 -2.46 5.80 1.25
CA ALA A 122 -1.12 5.29 1.04
C ALA A 122 -1.09 4.21 -0.05
N ILE A 123 0.02 4.13 -0.77
CA ILE A 123 0.33 3.07 -1.74
C ILE A 123 1.67 2.48 -1.33
N ARG A 124 1.72 1.17 -1.11
CA ARG A 124 2.94 0.45 -0.73
C ARG A 124 3.26 -0.59 -1.78
N GLY A 125 4.49 -0.60 -2.28
CA GLY A 125 4.95 -1.61 -3.26
C GLY A 125 6.46 -1.63 -3.35
N ASN A 126 7.00 -2.56 -4.12
CA ASN A 126 8.42 -2.49 -4.50
C ASN A 126 8.64 -1.43 -5.59
N ILE A 127 9.90 -1.11 -5.88
CA ILE A 127 10.27 -0.09 -6.86
C ILE A 127 9.69 -0.36 -8.26
N SER A 128 9.67 -1.61 -8.71
CA SER A 128 9.18 -1.98 -10.04
C SER A 128 7.66 -1.80 -10.15
N GLU A 129 6.92 -2.15 -9.10
CA GLU A 129 5.46 -1.95 -9.03
C GLU A 129 5.10 -0.47 -8.99
N ILE A 130 5.79 0.32 -8.16
CA ILE A 130 5.55 1.78 -8.07
C ILE A 130 5.89 2.48 -9.39
N LYS A 131 7.00 2.11 -10.05
CA LYS A 131 7.31 2.60 -11.41
C LYS A 131 6.22 2.24 -12.42
N ALA A 132 5.74 1.00 -12.41
CA ALA A 132 4.69 0.56 -13.33
C ALA A 132 3.39 1.35 -13.14
N LEU A 133 3.06 1.71 -11.89
CA LEU A 133 1.91 2.56 -11.57
C LEU A 133 2.10 4.02 -12.01
N CYS A 134 3.23 4.63 -11.67
CA CYS A 134 3.41 6.07 -11.79
C CYS A 134 3.87 6.53 -13.18
N LEU A 135 4.64 5.70 -13.89
CA LEU A 135 5.20 6.02 -15.21
C LEU A 135 4.40 5.41 -16.37
N GLY A 136 3.41 4.57 -16.08
CA GLY A 136 2.68 3.79 -17.07
C GLY A 136 3.52 2.68 -17.70
N SER A 137 2.84 1.74 -18.37
CA SER A 137 3.41 0.48 -18.89
C SER A 137 4.42 0.62 -20.04
N THR A 138 4.87 1.83 -20.37
CA THR A 138 5.68 2.11 -21.57
C THR A 138 7.18 1.89 -21.42
N THR A 139 7.70 1.58 -20.24
CA THR A 139 9.12 1.20 -20.08
C THR A 139 9.32 0.18 -18.97
N THR A 140 9.19 -1.11 -19.28
CA THR A 140 10.12 -2.18 -18.87
C THR A 140 9.63 -3.54 -19.35
N LYS A 141 10.55 -4.32 -19.92
CA LYS A 141 10.41 -5.77 -20.06
C LYS A 141 10.09 -6.35 -18.67
N GLY A 142 9.17 -7.31 -18.63
CA GLY A 142 8.46 -7.70 -17.40
C GLY A 142 9.32 -8.27 -16.27
N VAL A 143 8.68 -8.32 -15.10
CA VAL A 143 8.83 -9.26 -13.95
C VAL A 143 10.21 -9.68 -13.44
N ASP A 144 11.29 -9.10 -13.92
CA ASP A 144 12.57 -9.13 -13.24
C ASP A 144 12.72 -7.76 -12.59
N ALA A 145 12.46 -7.69 -11.27
CA ALA A 145 12.96 -6.62 -10.44
C ALA A 145 14.49 -6.68 -10.56
N ASP A 146 15.03 -6.01 -11.58
CA ASP A 146 16.44 -6.07 -11.87
C ASP A 146 17.16 -5.53 -10.62
N ALA A 147 18.24 -6.18 -10.21
CA ALA A 147 19.04 -5.71 -9.07
C ALA A 147 19.53 -4.26 -9.30
N ALA A 148 19.50 -3.80 -10.56
CA ALA A 148 19.75 -2.43 -10.99
C ALA A 148 18.73 -1.39 -10.49
N ASP A 149 17.50 -1.80 -10.17
CA ASP A 149 16.43 -0.90 -9.72
C ASP A 149 16.32 -0.79 -8.20
N ALA A 150 17.05 -1.62 -7.44
CA ALA A 150 17.04 -1.57 -6.00
C ALA A 150 17.49 -0.19 -5.47
N VAL A 151 16.88 0.26 -4.37
CA VAL A 151 17.33 1.45 -3.66
C VAL A 151 18.66 1.13 -2.99
N THR A 152 19.68 1.92 -3.30
CA THR A 152 21.05 1.83 -2.78
C THR A 152 21.49 3.20 -2.30
N GLU A 153 22.52 3.25 -1.47
CA GLU A 153 23.09 4.55 -1.05
C GLU A 153 23.59 5.39 -2.24
N ALA A 154 23.98 4.74 -3.35
CA ALA A 154 24.51 5.43 -4.53
C ALA A 154 23.41 6.13 -5.36
N ASN A 155 22.19 5.60 -5.39
CA ASN A 155 21.05 6.18 -6.13
C ASN A 155 19.98 6.78 -5.22
N LEU A 156 20.25 6.88 -3.91
CA LEU A 156 19.25 7.27 -2.91
C LEU A 156 18.62 8.64 -3.19
N ALA A 157 19.41 9.63 -3.59
CA ALA A 157 18.91 10.97 -3.87
C ALA A 157 17.90 10.96 -5.03
N ASP A 158 18.22 10.26 -6.12
CA ASP A 158 17.34 10.14 -7.28
C ASP A 158 16.05 9.37 -6.92
N MET A 159 16.16 8.34 -6.08
CA MET A 159 15.01 7.56 -5.62
C MET A 159 14.10 8.34 -4.67
N ILE A 160 14.66 9.25 -3.85
CA ILE A 160 13.88 10.17 -3.02
C ILE A 160 13.06 11.12 -3.89
N GLU A 161 13.67 11.74 -4.90
CA GLU A 161 12.96 12.64 -5.82
C GLU A 161 11.89 11.89 -6.61
N PHE A 162 12.19 10.67 -7.05
CA PHE A 162 11.20 9.79 -7.69
C PHE A 162 10.01 9.50 -6.77
N ALA A 163 10.25 9.09 -5.51
CA ALA A 163 9.19 8.78 -4.56
C ALA A 163 8.28 9.99 -4.28
N LYS A 164 8.87 11.18 -4.09
CA LYS A 164 8.12 12.43 -3.90
C LYS A 164 7.30 12.81 -5.12
N SER A 165 7.88 12.69 -6.32
CA SER A 165 7.15 12.96 -7.57
C SER A 165 5.98 12.00 -7.77
N CYS A 166 6.13 10.74 -7.40
CA CYS A 166 5.04 9.76 -7.40
C CYS A 166 3.95 10.16 -6.40
N ALA A 167 4.33 10.49 -5.17
CA ALA A 167 3.40 10.91 -4.12
C ALA A 167 2.59 12.15 -4.52
N GLN A 168 3.25 13.14 -5.12
CA GLN A 168 2.59 14.33 -5.64
C GLN A 168 1.61 14.00 -6.77
N SER A 169 2.00 13.12 -7.70
CA SER A 169 1.17 12.76 -8.86
C SER A 169 -0.06 11.95 -8.46
N CYS A 170 0.09 11.04 -7.49
CA CYS A 170 -1.01 10.20 -6.98
C CYS A 170 -1.87 10.93 -5.93
N GLY A 171 -1.33 11.97 -5.29
CA GLY A 171 -1.95 12.57 -4.11
C GLY A 171 -1.95 11.65 -2.88
N SER A 172 -1.03 10.69 -2.83
CA SER A 172 -0.97 9.63 -1.80
C SER A 172 0.41 9.57 -1.17
N VAL A 173 0.51 9.06 0.06
CA VAL A 173 1.80 8.65 0.61
C VAL A 173 2.31 7.43 -0.17
N ILE A 174 3.56 7.45 -0.60
CA ILE A 174 4.20 6.34 -1.32
C ILE A 174 5.23 5.67 -0.41
N ALA A 175 5.07 4.37 -0.19
CA ALA A 175 6.03 3.52 0.50
C ALA A 175 6.69 2.55 -0.49
N ILE A 176 7.93 2.85 -0.89
CA ILE A 176 8.76 1.98 -1.71
C ILE A 176 9.56 1.08 -0.77
N THR A 177 9.27 -0.22 -0.76
CA THR A 177 9.95 -1.16 0.15
C THR A 177 11.06 -1.96 -0.54
N GLY A 178 12.13 -2.26 0.21
CA GLY A 178 13.30 -3.01 -0.23
C GLY A 178 14.34 -3.19 0.88
N ALA A 179 15.62 -3.24 0.52
CA ALA A 179 16.69 -3.23 1.52
C ALA A 179 16.84 -1.87 2.24
N ILE A 180 16.44 -0.80 1.55
CA ILE A 180 16.26 0.55 2.08
C ILE A 180 14.84 0.93 1.68
N ASP A 181 13.98 1.20 2.67
CA ASP A 181 12.62 1.65 2.39
C ASP A 181 12.58 3.18 2.30
N LEU A 182 11.74 3.68 1.40
CA LEU A 182 11.44 5.11 1.25
C LEU A 182 9.95 5.32 1.51
N VAL A 183 9.63 6.25 2.41
CA VAL A 183 8.24 6.67 2.68
C VAL A 183 8.15 8.16 2.41
N ALA A 184 7.43 8.54 1.35
CA ALA A 184 7.36 9.91 0.86
C ALA A 184 5.92 10.42 0.72
N ASP A 185 5.73 11.69 1.01
CA ASP A 185 4.65 12.50 0.48
C ASP A 185 5.20 13.50 -0.57
N ALA A 186 4.43 14.51 -0.96
CA ALA A 186 4.88 15.51 -1.93
C ALA A 186 6.05 16.39 -1.40
N ASP A 187 6.15 16.57 -0.09
CA ASP A 187 7.03 17.55 0.55
C ASP A 187 8.28 16.90 1.17
N ALA A 188 8.12 15.74 1.80
CA ALA A 188 9.13 15.04 2.58
C ALA A 188 9.29 13.58 2.14
N CYS A 189 10.47 13.02 2.41
CA CYS A 189 10.77 11.61 2.24
C CYS A 189 11.63 11.11 3.41
N TYR A 190 11.19 10.02 4.03
CA TYR A 190 11.86 9.35 5.13
C TYR A 190 12.52 8.06 4.64
N VAL A 191 13.75 7.83 5.09
CA VAL A 191 14.55 6.66 4.70
C VAL A 191 14.65 5.71 5.88
N VAL A 192 14.19 4.46 5.71
CA VAL A 192 14.18 3.43 6.76
C VAL A 192 15.18 2.33 6.40
N ARG A 193 16.07 2.00 7.34
CA ARG A 193 17.15 1.01 7.19
C ARG A 193 17.05 -0.12 8.23
N ASN A 194 15.83 -0.62 8.40
CA ASN A 194 15.53 -1.71 9.32
C ASN A 194 15.31 -3.02 8.56
N GLY A 195 14.90 -4.07 9.26
CA GLY A 195 14.53 -5.34 8.66
C GLY A 195 15.66 -6.36 8.59
N ARG A 196 15.36 -7.49 7.95
CA ARG A 196 16.20 -8.68 7.83
C ARG A 196 15.97 -9.32 6.47
N LYS A 197 17.03 -9.74 5.79
CA LYS A 197 16.96 -10.29 4.42
C LYS A 197 16.10 -11.55 4.33
N GLU A 198 16.00 -12.30 5.42
CA GLU A 198 15.19 -13.52 5.53
C GLU A 198 13.67 -13.24 5.47
N MET A 199 13.26 -11.98 5.64
CA MET A 199 11.86 -11.51 5.63
C MET A 199 11.54 -10.69 4.37
N SER A 200 12.38 -10.78 3.33
CA SER A 200 12.29 -10.01 2.08
C SER A 200 11.76 -10.85 0.92
#